data_AF-A0A535XAB9-F1
#
_entry.id   AF-A0A535XAB9-F1
#
_cell.length_a   1.000
_cell.length_b   1.000
_cell.length_c   1.000
_cell.angle_alpha   90.00
_cell.angle_beta   90.00
_cell.angle_gamma   90.00
#
_symmetry.space_group_name_H-M   'P 1'
#
loop_
_entity.id
_entity.type
_entity.pdbx_description
1 polymer ?
#
loop_
_entity_poly.entity_id
_entity_poly.type
_entity_poly.pdbx_seq_one_letter_code
_entity_poly.pdbx_strand_id
1 'polypeptide(L)' 'MIDAIPKADGSALFSDEEKAVIALSTELTRTAHLSDEAFGRARAFFDERALVELVLNVGVANMNNRITEAFWADSEPEG' A
#
# COMPACT_ATOMS: atom_id res chain seq x y z
N MET A 1 1.76 -16.27 -3.55
CA MET A 1 1.03 -15.22 -2.81
C MET A 1 1.43 -13.84 -3.30
N ILE A 2 2.71 -13.49 -3.32
CA ILE A 2 3.21 -12.17 -3.78
C ILE A 2 2.70 -11.81 -5.19
N ASP A 3 2.78 -12.74 -6.15
CA ASP A 3 2.32 -12.51 -7.53
C ASP A 3 0.82 -12.23 -7.66
N ALA A 4 0.03 -12.54 -6.63
CA ALA A 4 -1.41 -12.32 -6.61
C ALA A 4 -1.82 -10.94 -6.08
N ILE A 5 -0.89 -10.16 -5.50
CA ILE A 5 -1.17 -8.82 -4.94
C ILE A 5 -1.87 -7.88 -5.94
N PRO A 6 -1.49 -7.80 -7.24
CA PRO A 6 -2.16 -6.93 -8.20
C PRO A 6 -3.64 -7.28 -8.44
N LYS A 7 -4.09 -8.47 -8.05
CA LYS A 7 -5.46 -8.98 -8.18
C LYS A 7 -6.03 -9.41 -6.83
N ALA A 8 -5.56 -8.81 -5.74
CA ALA A 8 -5.90 -9.24 -4.38
C ALA A 8 -7.41 -9.31 -4.11
N ASP A 9 -8.18 -8.32 -4.57
CA ASP A 9 -9.63 -8.25 -4.33
C ASP A 9 -10.38 -9.50 -4.85
N GLY A 10 -9.95 -10.06 -5.97
CA GLY A 10 -10.54 -11.28 -6.55
C GLY A 10 -9.90 -12.59 -6.09
N SER A 11 -8.89 -12.53 -5.22
CA SER A 11 -8.10 -13.69 -4.82
C SER A 11 -8.57 -14.25 -3.48
N ALA A 12 -8.66 -15.58 -3.40
CA ALA A 12 -8.92 -16.30 -2.15
C ALA A 12 -7.67 -16.44 -1.26
N LEU A 13 -6.50 -16.00 -1.74
CA LEU A 13 -5.25 -16.07 -0.98
C LEU A 13 -5.11 -14.98 0.08
N PHE A 14 -6.01 -13.99 0.09
CA PHE A 14 -5.97 -12.86 1.01
C PHE A 14 -7.27 -12.83 1.83
N SER A 15 -7.15 -12.53 3.11
CA SER A 15 -8.27 -12.19 3.97
C SER A 15 -8.91 -10.86 3.55
N ASP A 16 -10.11 -10.59 4.05
CA ASP A 16 -10.78 -9.31 3.77
C ASP A 16 -10.03 -8.11 4.37
N GLU A 17 -9.34 -8.32 5.50
CA GLU A 17 -8.43 -7.34 6.10
C GLU A 17 -7.23 -7.05 5.18
N GLU A 18 -6.55 -8.10 4.69
CA GLU A 18 -5.41 -7.97 3.79
C GLU A 18 -5.82 -7.28 2.47
N LYS A 19 -7.00 -7.62 1.93
CA LYS A 19 -7.54 -6.94 0.75
C LYS A 19 -7.79 -5.47 1.00
N ALA A 20 -8.33 -5.10 2.15
CA ALA A 20 -8.53 -3.70 2.52
C ALA A 20 -7.21 -2.93 2.61
N VAL A 21 -6.17 -3.52 3.21
CA VAL A 21 -4.82 -2.91 3.29
C VAL A 21 -4.20 -2.76 1.91
N ILE A 22 -4.29 -3.79 1.06
CA ILE A 22 -3.73 -3.76 -0.30
C ILE A 22 -4.46 -2.70 -1.14
N ALA A 23 -5.79 -2.63 -1.09
CA ALA A 23 -6.57 -1.65 -1.82
C ALA A 23 -6.23 -0.22 -1.41
N LEU A 24 -6.24 0.07 -0.10
CA LEU A 24 -5.87 1.37 0.47
C LEU A 24 -4.46 1.79 0.04
N SER A 25 -3.48 0.91 0.23
CA SER A 25 -2.09 1.20 -0.09
C SER A 25 -1.91 1.44 -1.59
N THR A 26 -2.57 0.64 -2.43
CA THR A 26 -2.51 0.77 -3.89
C THR A 26 -3.10 2.11 -4.35
N GLU A 27 -4.26 2.49 -3.83
CA GLU A 27 -4.93 3.74 -4.20
C GLU A 27 -4.09 4.95 -3.78
N LEU A 28 -3.63 4.96 -2.53
CA LEU A 28 -2.84 6.06 -1.97
C LEU A 28 -1.50 6.22 -2.70
N THR A 29 -0.86 5.13 -3.12
CA THR A 29 0.36 5.16 -3.92
C THR A 29 0.13 5.69 -5.34
N ARG A 30 -0.98 5.32 -5.99
CA ARG A 30 -1.26 5.71 -7.38
C ARG A 30 -1.78 7.14 -7.51
N THR A 31 -2.54 7.60 -6.53
CA THR A 31 -3.33 8.83 -6.66
C THR A 31 -2.92 9.91 -5.68
N ALA A 32 -2.12 9.58 -4.65
CA ALA A 32 -1.88 10.44 -3.49
C ALA A 32 -3.16 10.92 -2.78
N HIS A 33 -4.28 10.26 -3.03
CA HIS A 33 -5.58 10.49 -2.42
C HIS A 33 -6.07 9.18 -1.80
N LEU A 34 -6.82 9.29 -0.71
CA LEU A 34 -7.48 8.16 -0.09
C LEU A 34 -8.98 8.41 -0.09
N SER A 35 -9.71 7.62 -0.88
CA SER A 35 -11.17 7.67 -0.94
C SER A 35 -11.82 7.22 0.37
N ASP A 36 -13.03 7.72 0.60
CA ASP A 36 -13.88 7.28 1.72
C ASP A 36 -14.20 5.78 1.65
N GLU A 37 -14.25 5.22 0.44
CA GLU A 37 -14.48 3.78 0.23
C GLU A 37 -13.30 2.95 0.75
N ALA A 38 -12.07 3.25 0.30
CA ALA A 38 -10.89 2.54 0.73
C ALA A 38 -10.61 2.76 2.23
N PHE A 39 -10.82 3.99 2.73
CA PHE A 39 -10.74 4.28 4.15
C PHE A 39 -11.78 3.48 4.96
N GLY A 40 -13.03 3.47 4.51
CA GLY A 40 -14.13 2.74 5.15
C GLY A 40 -13.89 1.23 5.19
N ARG A 41 -13.37 0.65 4.10
CA ARG A 41 -12.96 -0.77 4.04
C ARG A 41 -11.90 -1.09 5.10
N ALA A 42 -10.86 -0.26 5.23
CA ALA A 42 -9.82 -0.48 6.22
C ALA A 42 -10.33 -0.24 7.66
N ARG A 43 -11.20 0.74 7.87
CA ARG A 43 -11.78 1.08 9.17
C ARG A 43 -12.64 -0.04 9.79
N ALA A 44 -13.11 -0.99 8.97
CA ALA A 44 -13.79 -2.18 9.46
C ALA A 44 -12.86 -3.11 10.27
N PHE A 45 -11.55 -3.04 10.06
CA PHE A 45 -10.55 -3.90 10.69
C PHE A 45 -9.62 -3.16 11.65
N PHE A 46 -9.37 -1.88 11.40
CA PHE A 46 -8.43 -1.07 12.16
C PHE A 46 -9.11 0.03 12.97
N ASP A 47 -8.54 0.35 14.13
CA ASP A 47 -8.87 1.56 14.85
C ASP A 47 -8.23 2.80 14.19
N GLU A 48 -8.59 3.98 14.67
CA GLU A 48 -8.11 5.24 14.10
C GLU A 48 -6.58 5.35 14.15
N ARG A 49 -5.96 4.91 15.25
CA ARG A 49 -4.50 4.98 15.39
C ARG A 49 -3.81 4.08 14.37
N ALA A 50 -4.26 2.84 14.23
CA ALA A 50 -3.70 1.91 13.27
C ALA A 50 -3.88 2.38 11.82
N LEU A 51 -5.00 3.04 11.50
CA LEU A 51 -5.21 3.65 10.19
C LEU A 51 -4.23 4.80 9.91
N VAL A 52 -4.00 5.68 10.90
CA VAL A 52 -3.00 6.75 10.78
C VAL A 52 -1.62 6.16 10.56
N GLU A 53 -1.23 5.15 11.33
CA GLU A 53 0.05 4.45 11.19
C GLU A 53 0.19 3.78 9.80
N LEU A 54 -0.88 3.17 9.28
CA LEU A 54 -0.90 2.59 7.93
C LEU A 54 -0.68 3.65 6.84
N VAL A 55 -1.40 4.76 6.88
CA VAL A 55 -1.26 5.86 5.92
C VAL A 55 0.15 6.46 5.97
N LEU A 56 0.69 6.65 7.18
CA LEU A 56 2.06 7.13 7.36
C LEU A 56 3.09 6.17 6.75
N ASN A 57 2.96 4.87 6.98
CA ASN A 57 3.88 3.87 6.42
C ASN A 57 3.84 3.84 4.89
N VAL A 58 2.66 3.93 4.28
CA VAL A 58 2.52 4.05 2.82
C VAL A 58 3.18 5.34 2.32
N GLY A 59 2.98 6.45 3.02
CA GLY A 59 3.63 7.74 2.71
C GLY A 59 5.16 7.68 2.74
N VAL A 60 5.73 7.08 3.79
CA VAL A 60 7.18 6.88 3.93
C VAL A 60 7.73 5.99 2.82
N ALA A 61 7.07 4.87 2.50
CA ALA A 61 7.46 4.01 1.40
C ALA A 61 7.47 4.77 0.06
N ASN A 62 6.43 5.56 -0.20
CA ASN A 62 6.32 6.35 -1.42
C ASN A 62 7.36 7.48 -1.49
N MET A 63 7.73 8.09 -0.36
CA MET A 63 8.82 9.06 -0.29
C MET A 63 10.16 8.38 -0.59
N ASN A 64 10.44 7.24 0.03
CA ASN A 64 11.66 6.48 -0.18
C ASN A 64 11.82 6.08 -1.65
N ASN A 65 10.76 5.57 -2.29
CA ASN A 65 10.77 5.23 -3.71
C ASN A 65 11.21 6.43 -4.59
N ARG A 66 10.66 7.62 -4.32
CA ARG A 66 10.99 8.85 -5.07
C ARG A 66 12.43 9.31 -4.85
N ILE A 67 12.92 9.23 -3.62
CA ILE A 67 14.31 9.57 -3.31
C ILE A 67 15.26 8.59 -4.02
N THR A 68 14.99 7.29 -3.92
CA THR A 68 15.79 6.26 -4.59
C THR A 68 15.81 6.42 -6.09
N GLU A 69 14.67 6.66 -6.72
CA GLU A 69 14.60 6.90 -8.16
C GLU A 69 15.33 8.18 -8.58
N ALA A 70 15.26 9.25 -7.77
CA ALA A 70 15.90 10.52 -8.08
C ALA A 70 17.42 10.53 -7.87
N PHE A 71 17.94 9.77 -6.91
CA PHE A 71 19.35 9.87 -6.47
C PHE A 71 20.17 8.57 -6.57
N TRP A 72 19.53 7.40 -6.61
CA TRP A 72 20.19 6.08 -6.51
C TRP A 72 19.88 5.15 -7.70
N ALA A 73 19.63 5.71 -8.89
CA ALA A 73 19.35 4.95 -10.11
C ALA A 73 20.53 4.11 -10.65
N ASP A 74 21.70 4.13 -10.01
CA ASP A 74 22.75 3.12 -10.21
C ASP A 74 22.51 1.97 -9.21
N SER A 75 21.57 1.08 -9.53
CA SER A 75 21.44 -0.19 -8.84
C SER A 75 22.72 -1.00 -9.08
N GLU A 76 23.31 -1.57 -8.02
CA GLU A 76 24.44 -2.50 -8.16
C GLU A 76 24.07 -3.61 -9.17
N PRO A 77 24.95 -3.93 -10.13
CA PRO A 77 24.66 -5.02 -11.05
C PRO A 77 24.47 -6.30 -10.25
N GLU A 78 23.41 -7.05 -10.56
CA GLU A 78 23.15 -8.36 -9.96
C GLU A 78 24.40 -9.24 -10.18
N GLY A 79 25.13 -9.50 -9.08
CA GLY A 79 26.33 -10.34 -9.06
C GLY A 79 26.02 -11.83 -9.07
#